data_AF-A0AAW0C7U8-F1
#
_entry.id   AF-A0AAW0C7U8-F1
#
_cell.length_a   1.000
_cell.length_b   1.000
_cell.length_c   1.000
_cell.angle_alpha   90.00
_cell.angle_beta   90.00
_cell.angle_gamma   90.00
#
_symmetry.space_group_name_H-M   'P 1'
#
loop_
_entity.id
_entity.type
_entity.pdbx_description
1 polymer ?
#
loop_
_entity_poly.entity_id
_entity_poly.type
_entity_poly.pdbx_seq_one_letter_code
_entity_poly.pdbx_strand_id
1 'polypeptide(L)'
;MQYQAASLESPEAMRKRSLIVTRARESPQAKSEPRPSVHTYRDVSRVRASRSRIFLLIPHRRRVWPPHGPADRRPESAKGFGTEELTPWPLLSGEFQSASQTTTTSGDSDCIPGRKTRSATTVSQLTTQISELTSSLAASRNEVLDLKSVIADLEGSNRGQAVVLADLARVNDALCSELDAVKSTASACASRLRETENALSAEHEALKKATKRIHRLVNDKKKAADAKRKSTKATTTSQSSLEADIQSHLATILSLSTDNARLQGSLSDLKENSAELKRLRAERKAFKMQARRAQESLAAVRSEFTAISTWDAKSGLCSMQTRRLVLRISGNGCPEHKVKDVILSCAEVFGINVKNLTLSARTVGRMKKEGGYISLIQIGREITMMYGPLGSARIHIRYHPNSNPASFSALERYRRNNTEAFVDKYITVEDLLHVMREVRKEDANGENAAFRKAVVEELESKARVHREKVRVATEKKLEREANLRATGVERDRVKIKSMTVPQLKAQYDVYKLIVKDDIIRKTTLVSIPPPPRQVRCSFGSIGSIRSIDSFAAAGADVEMGDVEKDELSGEEEDEELYH
;
A
#
# COMPACT_ATOMS: atom_id res chain seq x y z
N MET A 1 -44.49 25.44 -54.13
CA MET A 1 -45.36 26.38 -53.39
C MET A 1 -45.08 26.23 -51.90
N GLN A 2 -45.20 27.32 -51.13
CA GLN A 2 -45.42 27.45 -49.67
C GLN A 2 -44.92 26.33 -48.73
N TYR A 3 -43.95 26.50 -47.82
CA TYR A 3 -43.86 27.43 -46.66
C TYR A 3 -45.03 27.38 -45.66
N GLN A 4 -44.77 26.75 -44.50
CA GLN A 4 -45.32 27.02 -43.14
C GLN A 4 -44.40 26.26 -42.15
N ALA A 5 -43.76 26.77 -41.07
CA ALA A 5 -43.88 27.94 -40.19
C ALA A 5 -44.48 27.62 -38.80
N ALA A 6 -43.61 27.48 -37.78
CA ALA A 6 -43.78 27.76 -36.34
C ALA A 6 -42.46 27.37 -35.65
N SER A 7 -41.57 28.27 -35.20
CA SER A 7 -41.71 29.32 -34.17
C SER A 7 -41.81 28.77 -32.75
N LEU A 8 -40.72 28.91 -31.98
CA LEU A 8 -40.72 29.47 -30.63
C LEU A 8 -39.28 29.87 -30.25
N GLU A 9 -39.03 31.18 -30.21
CA GLU A 9 -37.79 31.78 -29.71
C GLU A 9 -37.89 32.01 -28.20
N SER A 10 -36.75 32.03 -27.48
CA SER A 10 -36.58 32.88 -26.30
C SER A 10 -35.10 33.21 -26.08
N PRO A 11 -34.69 34.49 -25.89
CA PRO A 11 -33.28 34.89 -25.93
C PRO A 11 -32.72 35.33 -24.57
N GLU A 12 -31.60 34.76 -24.14
CA GLU A 12 -30.93 35.15 -22.88
C GLU A 12 -29.50 35.69 -23.08
N ALA A 13 -29.35 36.66 -23.98
CA ALA A 13 -28.08 37.34 -24.23
C ALA A 13 -28.26 38.85 -24.49
N MET A 14 -28.38 39.68 -23.44
CA MET A 14 -27.88 41.07 -23.38
C MET A 14 -28.17 41.75 -22.03
N ARG A 15 -27.14 41.89 -21.19
CA ARG A 15 -26.92 42.86 -20.09
C ARG A 15 -25.65 42.38 -19.36
N LYS A 16 -24.47 43.00 -19.49
CA LYS A 16 -24.16 44.40 -19.15
C LYS A 16 -22.96 44.92 -19.96
N ARG A 17 -23.09 46.07 -20.61
CA ARG A 17 -21.98 46.94 -21.05
C ARG A 17 -22.43 48.40 -20.95
N SER A 18 -22.11 49.06 -19.84
CA SER A 18 -22.20 50.53 -19.71
C SER A 18 -21.53 50.99 -18.41
N LEU A 19 -20.27 51.42 -18.50
CA LEU A 19 -19.71 52.57 -17.77
C LEU A 19 -18.25 52.77 -18.20
N ILE A 20 -17.95 53.98 -18.66
CA ILE A 20 -16.62 54.45 -19.07
C ILE A 20 -16.37 55.79 -18.32
N VAL A 21 -15.09 56.12 -18.07
CA VAL A 21 -14.58 57.42 -17.58
C VAL A 21 -14.86 57.66 -16.08
N THR A 22 -13.87 57.70 -15.17
CA THR A 22 -12.83 58.75 -15.07
C THR A 22 -11.50 58.30 -14.40
N ARG A 23 -10.39 58.55 -15.12
CA ARG A 23 -9.25 59.40 -14.70
C ARG A 23 -8.67 59.28 -13.27
N ALA A 24 -7.46 58.69 -13.16
CA ALA A 24 -6.41 59.15 -12.25
C ALA A 24 -5.01 58.82 -12.81
N ARG A 25 -4.17 59.85 -12.99
CA ARG A 25 -2.71 59.71 -13.22
C ARG A 25 -2.03 59.97 -11.88
N GLU A 26 -1.34 58.99 -11.30
CA GLU A 26 -0.37 59.28 -10.23
C GLU A 26 0.89 58.44 -10.36
N SER A 27 2.02 59.15 -10.51
CA SER A 27 3.41 58.72 -10.38
C SER A 27 4.25 60.01 -10.44
N PRO A 28 5.43 60.14 -9.80
CA PRO A 28 6.14 59.15 -8.99
C PRO A 28 6.46 59.63 -7.55
N GLN A 29 6.87 58.71 -6.67
CA GLN A 29 7.80 59.05 -5.58
C GLN A 29 8.94 58.06 -5.50
N ALA A 30 10.16 58.61 -5.49
CA ALA A 30 11.39 57.86 -5.32
C ALA A 30 11.51 57.33 -3.89
N LYS A 31 12.00 56.10 -3.74
CA LYS A 31 12.62 55.63 -2.49
C LYS A 31 14.05 55.23 -2.79
N SER A 32 14.96 55.94 -2.14
CA SER A 32 16.41 55.78 -2.22
C SER A 32 16.89 54.46 -1.64
N GLU A 33 17.78 53.77 -2.36
CA GLU A 33 18.58 52.67 -1.83
C GLU A 33 19.57 53.18 -0.76
N PRO A 34 19.72 52.51 0.39
CA PRO A 34 20.88 52.70 1.26
C PRO A 34 22.04 51.82 0.77
N ARG A 35 23.14 52.44 0.35
CA ARG A 35 24.41 51.74 0.10
C ARG A 35 24.95 51.14 1.41
N PRO A 36 25.34 49.86 1.47
CA PRO A 36 26.24 49.38 2.51
C PRO A 36 27.67 49.85 2.23
N SER A 37 28.35 50.29 3.29
CA SER A 37 29.68 50.90 3.27
C SER A 37 30.80 49.91 2.92
N VAL A 38 31.79 50.39 2.17
CA VAL A 38 33.13 49.76 2.12
C VAL A 38 33.73 49.79 3.53
N HIS A 39 34.10 48.62 4.06
CA HIS A 39 35.00 48.54 5.21
C HIS A 39 36.07 47.47 5.00
N THR A 40 37.22 47.75 5.62
CA THR A 40 38.54 47.22 5.27
C THR A 40 38.78 45.78 5.67
N TYR A 41 39.66 45.13 4.93
CA TYR A 41 40.51 44.02 5.37
C TYR A 41 40.86 44.10 6.86
N ARG A 42 40.65 43.03 7.62
CA ARG A 42 41.52 42.70 8.75
C ARG A 42 41.71 41.20 8.91
N ASP A 43 42.97 40.81 8.90
CA ASP A 43 43.49 39.46 8.98
C ASP A 43 43.46 38.95 10.43
N VAL A 44 42.85 37.78 10.68
CA VAL A 44 43.01 37.02 11.95
C VAL A 44 43.04 35.51 11.68
N SER A 45 44.20 35.04 11.26
CA SER A 45 44.89 33.83 11.77
C SER A 45 44.16 32.86 12.72
N ARG A 46 44.27 31.56 12.38
CA ARG A 46 44.39 30.39 13.29
C ARG A 46 43.26 30.12 14.30
N VAL A 47 42.44 29.10 14.00
CA VAL A 47 41.91 28.17 15.02
C VAL A 47 42.40 26.75 14.72
N ARG A 48 43.04 26.13 15.71
CA ARG A 48 43.56 24.74 15.62
C ARG A 48 42.39 23.75 15.55
N ALA A 49 42.49 22.78 14.64
CA ALA A 49 41.62 21.60 14.66
C ALA A 49 42.00 20.67 15.81
N SER A 50 41.38 20.86 16.98
CA SER A 50 41.49 19.95 18.11
C SER A 50 40.81 18.61 17.79
N ARG A 51 41.61 17.60 17.42
CA ARG A 51 41.15 16.22 17.26
C ARG A 51 40.79 15.60 18.63
N SER A 52 39.57 15.83 19.09
CA SER A 52 38.97 15.06 20.19
C SER A 52 38.69 13.62 19.71
N ARG A 53 39.61 12.70 20.04
CA ARG A 53 39.36 11.25 19.96
C ARG A 53 38.30 10.88 21.00
N ILE A 54 37.05 10.75 20.56
CA ILE A 54 36.00 10.13 21.37
C ILE A 54 36.24 8.62 21.38
N PHE A 55 36.69 8.09 22.52
CA PHE A 55 36.66 6.67 22.80
C PHE A 55 35.20 6.23 22.94
N LEU A 56 34.67 5.49 21.95
CA LEU A 56 33.46 4.71 22.15
C LEU A 56 33.84 3.34 22.73
N LEU A 57 33.65 3.18 24.04
CA LEU A 57 33.60 1.86 24.66
C LEU A 57 32.46 1.06 24.00
N ILE A 58 32.79 -0.13 23.50
CA ILE A 58 31.80 -1.13 23.10
C ILE A 58 31.57 -2.05 24.30
N PRO A 59 30.43 -2.01 25.00
CA PRO A 59 30.14 -2.98 26.06
C PRO A 59 29.77 -4.34 25.45
N HIS A 60 30.40 -5.41 25.97
CA HIS A 60 30.06 -6.78 25.63
C HIS A 60 28.57 -7.06 25.88
N ARG A 61 27.79 -7.34 24.83
CA ARG A 61 26.49 -8.01 24.99
C ARG A 61 26.72 -9.49 25.28
N ARG A 62 26.43 -9.90 26.52
CA ARG A 62 26.30 -11.31 26.92
C ARG A 62 25.23 -11.98 26.05
N ARG A 63 25.52 -13.19 25.54
CA ARG A 63 24.48 -14.08 25.02
C ARG A 63 23.65 -14.58 26.20
N VAL A 64 22.36 -14.27 26.22
CA VAL A 64 21.39 -14.92 27.11
C VAL A 64 20.56 -15.84 26.22
N TRP A 65 20.57 -17.14 26.52
CA TRP A 65 19.69 -18.11 25.88
C TRP A 65 18.25 -17.93 26.39
N PRO A 66 17.22 -18.01 25.54
CA PRO A 66 15.85 -18.19 26.00
C PRO A 66 15.63 -19.66 26.43
N PRO A 67 14.85 -19.92 27.49
CA PRO A 67 14.42 -21.28 27.83
C PRO A 67 13.31 -21.74 26.86
N HIS A 68 13.38 -22.99 26.42
CA HIS A 68 12.27 -23.62 25.70
C HIS A 68 11.11 -23.89 26.67
N GLY A 69 10.01 -23.15 26.50
CA GLY A 69 8.70 -23.46 27.10
C GLY A 69 8.00 -24.63 26.40
N PRO A 70 7.05 -25.31 27.07
CA PRO A 70 6.58 -26.63 26.65
C PRO A 70 5.59 -26.59 25.49
N ALA A 71 5.57 -27.68 24.71
CA ALA A 71 4.60 -27.91 23.66
C ALA A 71 3.25 -28.36 24.25
N ASP A 72 2.20 -27.69 23.83
CA ASP A 72 0.81 -28.00 24.15
C ASP A 72 0.15 -28.60 22.90
N ARG A 73 -0.40 -29.83 22.97
CA ARG A 73 -1.72 -30.24 22.41
C ARG A 73 -1.92 -31.75 22.21
N ARG A 74 -3.05 -32.22 22.77
CA ARG A 74 -3.88 -33.39 22.40
C ARG A 74 -3.30 -34.80 22.60
N PRO A 75 -4.15 -35.69 23.12
CA PRO A 75 -4.58 -36.84 22.31
C PRO A 75 -6.07 -36.76 21.96
N GLU A 76 -6.43 -37.43 20.87
CA GLU A 76 -7.83 -37.59 20.43
C GLU A 76 -8.46 -38.86 21.03
N SER A 77 -9.79 -38.88 21.03
CA SER A 77 -10.65 -39.96 21.50
C SER A 77 -10.49 -41.26 20.71
N ALA A 78 -10.64 -42.43 21.36
CA ALA A 78 -11.89 -43.22 21.31
C ALA A 78 -11.78 -44.68 21.85
N LYS A 79 -12.95 -45.25 22.20
CA LYS A 79 -13.33 -46.70 22.34
C LYS A 79 -13.10 -47.42 23.69
N GLY A 80 -14.04 -48.33 24.01
CA GLY A 80 -14.14 -49.17 25.22
C GLY A 80 -14.93 -48.48 26.34
N PHE A 81 -16.25 -48.63 26.53
CA PHE A 81 -17.08 -49.86 26.67
C PHE A 81 -16.54 -50.83 27.73
N GLY A 82 -17.31 -50.98 28.81
CA GLY A 82 -16.99 -51.77 30.00
C GLY A 82 -18.03 -51.56 31.09
N THR A 83 -19.19 -52.21 30.96
CA THR A 83 -20.00 -52.68 32.10
C THR A 83 -19.15 -53.72 32.89
N GLU A 84 -19.40 -54.08 34.15
CA GLU A 84 -20.67 -54.49 34.76
C GLU A 84 -20.59 -54.52 36.30
N GLU A 85 -21.78 -54.58 36.92
CA GLU A 85 -22.18 -55.18 38.20
C GLU A 85 -21.23 -55.42 39.39
N LEU A 86 -21.76 -55.07 40.58
CA LEU A 86 -21.31 -55.52 41.89
C LEU A 86 -22.54 -55.74 42.80
N THR A 87 -22.98 -56.98 42.97
CA THR A 87 -24.12 -57.38 43.84
C THR A 87 -23.84 -58.67 44.61
N PRO A 88 -24.54 -58.95 45.74
CA PRO A 88 -24.04 -59.82 46.82
C PRO A 88 -24.70 -61.22 46.90
N TRP A 89 -24.21 -62.00 47.88
CA TRP A 89 -24.59 -63.38 48.22
C TRP A 89 -26.02 -63.57 48.76
N PRO A 90 -26.64 -64.76 48.56
CA PRO A 90 -27.81 -65.23 49.33
C PRO A 90 -27.68 -66.68 49.92
N LEU A 91 -28.73 -67.11 50.66
CA LEU A 91 -29.06 -68.47 51.19
C LEU A 91 -28.34 -68.90 52.52
N LEU A 92 -28.95 -69.62 53.50
CA LEU A 92 -30.09 -70.58 53.52
C LEU A 92 -30.96 -70.57 54.84
N SER A 93 -32.21 -71.08 54.73
CA SER A 93 -33.17 -71.78 55.66
C SER A 93 -32.90 -72.01 57.18
N GLY A 94 -33.90 -72.25 58.07
CA GLY A 94 -35.38 -72.37 57.95
C GLY A 94 -36.07 -73.14 59.13
N GLU A 95 -37.41 -73.03 59.25
CA GLU A 95 -38.44 -73.98 59.81
C GLU A 95 -38.35 -74.56 61.27
N PHE A 96 -39.33 -75.29 61.85
CA PHE A 96 -40.80 -75.11 62.10
C PHE A 96 -41.29 -76.20 63.14
N GLN A 97 -42.59 -76.22 63.52
CA GLN A 97 -43.33 -77.24 64.35
C GLN A 97 -43.18 -77.10 65.90
N SER A 98 -44.19 -77.17 66.81
CA SER A 98 -45.58 -77.73 66.90
C SER A 98 -45.66 -79.26 67.13
N ALA A 99 -46.49 -79.86 68.02
CA ALA A 99 -47.49 -79.40 69.03
C ALA A 99 -47.93 -80.56 69.98
N SER A 100 -48.81 -80.29 70.98
CA SER A 100 -49.79 -81.23 71.66
C SER A 100 -49.24 -82.38 72.56
N GLN A 101 -49.93 -82.95 73.60
CA GLN A 101 -51.28 -82.80 74.19
C GLN A 101 -51.41 -83.46 75.62
N THR A 102 -52.33 -82.98 76.48
CA THR A 102 -53.32 -83.65 77.43
C THR A 102 -53.09 -85.09 78.02
N THR A 103 -53.61 -85.58 79.19
CA THR A 103 -54.61 -85.13 80.23
C THR A 103 -54.71 -86.08 81.49
N THR A 104 -55.21 -85.54 82.63
CA THR A 104 -56.20 -86.07 83.65
C THR A 104 -56.01 -87.24 84.66
N THR A 105 -56.06 -86.88 85.98
CA THR A 105 -56.94 -87.31 87.14
C THR A 105 -57.16 -88.75 87.65
N SER A 106 -56.99 -88.93 88.99
CA SER A 106 -57.93 -89.46 90.05
C SER A 106 -57.11 -89.91 91.29
N GLY A 107 -57.50 -89.89 92.57
CA GLY A 107 -58.77 -89.70 93.30
C GLY A 107 -58.75 -90.56 94.60
N ASP A 108 -59.45 -90.11 95.65
CA ASP A 108 -59.87 -90.84 96.89
C ASP A 108 -58.81 -91.19 97.98
N SER A 109 -59.10 -91.31 99.30
CA SER A 109 -60.28 -90.96 100.16
C SER A 109 -59.93 -90.94 101.68
N ASP A 110 -60.86 -90.53 102.56
CA ASP A 110 -60.68 -90.22 104.01
C ASP A 110 -61.03 -91.33 105.06
N CYS A 111 -60.36 -91.22 106.22
CA CYS A 111 -60.74 -91.47 107.64
C CYS A 111 -61.36 -92.79 108.24
N ILE A 112 -60.80 -93.09 109.43
CA ILE A 112 -61.19 -93.90 110.63
C ILE A 112 -62.58 -93.49 111.23
N PRO A 113 -63.35 -94.23 112.09
CA PRO A 113 -63.09 -95.40 112.99
C PRO A 113 -64.15 -96.55 112.96
N GLY A 114 -64.12 -97.48 113.93
CA GLY A 114 -65.25 -98.40 114.23
C GLY A 114 -65.49 -98.63 115.74
N ARG A 115 -66.57 -99.34 116.13
CA ARG A 115 -66.63 -100.07 117.43
C ARG A 115 -67.75 -101.12 117.55
N LYS A 116 -67.46 -102.06 118.44
CA LYS A 116 -68.17 -103.28 118.90
C LYS A 116 -69.63 -103.08 119.37
N THR A 117 -70.42 -104.15 119.28
CA THR A 117 -71.63 -104.40 120.11
C THR A 117 -71.41 -105.57 121.08
N ARG A 118 -72.18 -105.62 122.18
CA ARG A 118 -72.28 -106.74 123.13
C ARG A 118 -73.73 -106.85 123.61
N SER A 119 -74.27 -108.07 123.62
CA SER A 119 -75.52 -108.48 124.29
C SER A 119 -75.22 -108.95 125.75
N ALA A 120 -76.12 -109.33 126.64
CA ALA A 120 -77.60 -109.50 126.67
C ALA A 120 -78.09 -109.21 128.11
N THR A 121 -79.19 -108.47 128.34
CA THR A 121 -80.55 -108.99 128.65
C THR A 121 -80.74 -109.73 129.98
N THR A 122 -81.54 -109.17 130.90
CA THR A 122 -82.37 -109.91 131.87
C THR A 122 -83.80 -109.32 131.88
N VAL A 123 -84.82 -110.17 131.99
CA VAL A 123 -86.11 -110.00 131.27
C VAL A 123 -87.26 -109.37 132.09
N SER A 124 -87.03 -109.00 133.36
CA SER A 124 -88.11 -108.64 134.30
C SER A 124 -88.68 -107.20 134.17
N GLN A 125 -87.98 -106.27 133.52
CA GLN A 125 -88.42 -104.86 133.37
C GLN A 125 -89.18 -104.58 132.05
N LEU A 126 -89.30 -105.58 131.17
CA LEU A 126 -89.78 -105.37 129.80
C LEU A 126 -91.28 -105.05 129.67
N THR A 127 -92.12 -105.50 130.61
CA THR A 127 -93.58 -105.32 130.50
C THR A 127 -94.06 -103.89 130.79
N THR A 128 -93.35 -103.11 131.60
CA THR A 128 -93.65 -101.67 131.79
C THR A 128 -93.06 -100.83 130.66
N GLN A 129 -91.82 -101.14 130.24
CA GLN A 129 -91.13 -100.44 129.15
C GLN A 129 -91.87 -100.50 127.81
N ILE A 130 -92.61 -101.56 127.50
CA ILE A 130 -93.35 -101.67 126.23
C ILE A 130 -94.39 -100.55 126.05
N SER A 131 -95.05 -100.10 127.12
CA SER A 131 -96.04 -99.00 127.05
C SER A 131 -95.38 -97.63 126.80
N GLU A 132 -94.24 -97.39 127.42
CA GLU A 132 -93.45 -96.16 127.28
C GLU A 132 -92.73 -96.10 125.93
N LEU A 133 -92.23 -97.25 125.46
CA LEU A 133 -91.65 -97.41 124.12
C LEU A 133 -92.69 -97.20 123.01
N THR A 134 -93.95 -97.59 123.17
CA THR A 134 -94.98 -97.28 122.15
C THR A 134 -95.27 -95.79 122.03
N SER A 135 -95.19 -95.02 123.12
CA SER A 135 -95.28 -93.56 123.08
C SER A 135 -94.03 -92.92 122.46
N SER A 136 -92.85 -93.41 122.84
CA SER A 136 -91.56 -92.98 122.28
C SER A 136 -91.44 -93.28 120.76
N LEU A 137 -91.97 -94.41 120.30
CA LEU A 137 -92.00 -94.78 118.88
C LEU A 137 -92.92 -93.87 118.06
N ALA A 138 -94.02 -93.39 118.64
CA ALA A 138 -94.89 -92.41 118.00
C ALA A 138 -94.22 -91.04 117.85
N ALA A 139 -93.52 -90.57 118.90
CA ALA A 139 -92.75 -89.32 118.86
C ALA A 139 -91.62 -89.38 117.82
N SER A 140 -90.78 -90.42 117.88
CA SER A 140 -89.67 -90.60 116.92
C SER A 140 -90.12 -90.86 115.48
N ARG A 141 -91.34 -91.39 115.26
CA ARG A 141 -91.92 -91.49 113.91
C ARG A 141 -92.26 -90.13 113.31
N ASN A 142 -92.72 -89.16 114.12
CA ASN A 142 -92.96 -87.80 113.67
C ASN A 142 -91.64 -87.06 113.43
N GLU A 143 -90.64 -87.24 114.29
CA GLU A 143 -89.28 -86.70 114.12
C GLU A 143 -88.62 -87.20 112.82
N VAL A 144 -88.82 -88.48 112.45
CA VAL A 144 -88.37 -89.03 111.16
C VAL A 144 -89.13 -88.45 109.94
N LEU A 145 -90.35 -87.94 110.11
CA LEU A 145 -91.08 -87.26 109.04
C LEU A 145 -90.58 -85.81 108.86
N ASP A 146 -90.35 -85.07 109.95
CA ASP A 146 -89.73 -83.74 109.89
C ASP A 146 -88.30 -83.80 109.31
N LEU A 147 -87.48 -84.77 109.74
CA LEU A 147 -86.15 -84.97 109.16
C LEU A 147 -86.20 -85.29 107.65
N LYS A 148 -87.25 -85.96 107.18
CA LYS A 148 -87.45 -86.21 105.74
C LYS A 148 -87.83 -84.95 104.97
N SER A 149 -88.58 -84.00 105.55
CA SER A 149 -88.83 -82.72 104.88
C SER A 149 -87.54 -81.89 104.82
N VAL A 150 -86.77 -81.84 105.90
CA VAL A 150 -85.47 -81.13 105.94
C VAL A 150 -84.48 -81.71 104.91
N ILE A 151 -84.43 -83.02 104.72
CA ILE A 151 -83.60 -83.65 103.67
C ILE A 151 -84.07 -83.22 102.27
N ALA A 152 -85.37 -83.18 102.01
CA ALA A 152 -85.90 -82.74 100.72
C ALA A 152 -85.57 -81.26 100.42
N ASP A 153 -85.67 -80.39 101.42
CA ASP A 153 -85.30 -78.96 101.29
C ASP A 153 -83.79 -78.78 101.06
N LEU A 154 -82.94 -79.57 101.75
CA LEU A 154 -81.49 -79.56 101.54
C LEU A 154 -81.10 -80.09 100.15
N GLU A 155 -81.77 -81.13 99.64
CA GLU A 155 -81.58 -81.58 98.26
C GLU A 155 -82.00 -80.53 97.23
N GLY A 156 -83.07 -79.77 97.50
CA GLY A 156 -83.47 -78.62 96.69
C GLY A 156 -82.40 -77.53 96.67
N SER A 157 -81.87 -77.17 97.84
CA SER A 157 -80.77 -76.20 97.98
C SER A 157 -79.49 -76.64 97.25
N ASN A 158 -79.13 -77.92 97.35
CA ASN A 158 -77.95 -78.46 96.66
C ASN A 158 -78.09 -78.40 95.12
N ARG A 159 -79.27 -78.66 94.58
CA ARG A 159 -79.53 -78.49 93.13
C ARG A 159 -79.42 -77.03 92.71
N GLY A 160 -79.88 -76.08 93.55
CA GLY A 160 -79.68 -74.65 93.33
C GLY A 160 -78.20 -74.25 93.27
N GLN A 161 -77.39 -74.73 94.22
CA GLN A 161 -75.95 -74.47 94.26
C GLN A 161 -75.21 -75.05 93.05
N ALA A 162 -75.60 -76.24 92.57
CA ALA A 162 -75.03 -76.86 91.37
C ALA A 162 -75.25 -76.02 90.09
N VAL A 163 -76.41 -75.37 89.95
CA VAL A 163 -76.69 -74.46 88.81
C VAL A 163 -75.81 -73.22 88.87
N VAL A 164 -75.67 -72.59 90.05
CA VAL A 164 -74.82 -71.39 90.22
C VAL A 164 -73.36 -71.69 89.90
N LEU A 165 -72.84 -72.87 90.29
CA LEU A 165 -71.48 -73.30 89.95
C LEU A 165 -71.30 -73.51 88.44
N ALA A 166 -72.30 -74.07 87.74
CA ALA A 166 -72.24 -74.24 86.30
C ALA A 166 -72.27 -72.90 85.53
N ASP A 167 -73.03 -71.92 86.01
CA ASP A 167 -73.07 -70.58 85.40
C ASP A 167 -71.77 -69.79 85.67
N LEU A 168 -71.19 -69.90 86.88
CA LEU A 168 -69.88 -69.33 87.20
C LEU A 168 -68.76 -69.91 86.33
N ALA A 169 -68.80 -71.22 86.02
CA ALA A 169 -67.85 -71.84 85.09
C ALA A 169 -67.94 -71.21 83.68
N ARG A 170 -69.15 -71.04 83.13
CA ARG A 170 -69.33 -70.39 81.81
C ARG A 170 -68.84 -68.94 81.79
N VAL A 171 -69.04 -68.19 82.87
CA VAL A 171 -68.51 -66.81 82.99
C VAL A 171 -66.97 -66.82 83.01
N ASN A 172 -66.36 -67.77 83.70
CA ASN A 172 -64.90 -67.90 83.73
C ASN A 172 -64.31 -68.26 82.36
N ASP A 173 -64.93 -69.18 81.62
CA ASP A 173 -64.51 -69.55 80.25
C ASP A 173 -64.65 -68.38 79.26
N ALA A 174 -65.71 -67.57 79.40
CA ALA A 174 -65.90 -66.35 78.62
C ALA A 174 -64.82 -65.30 78.91
N LEU A 175 -64.52 -65.05 80.19
CA LEU A 175 -63.47 -64.11 80.60
C LEU A 175 -62.07 -64.56 80.15
N CYS A 176 -61.77 -65.85 80.19
CA CYS A 176 -60.53 -66.40 79.62
C CYS A 176 -60.44 -66.16 78.11
N SER A 177 -61.54 -66.33 77.39
CA SER A 177 -61.61 -66.10 75.94
C SER A 177 -61.41 -64.63 75.57
N GLU A 178 -62.01 -63.70 76.33
CA GLU A 178 -61.78 -62.26 76.17
C GLU A 178 -60.33 -61.86 76.50
N LEU A 179 -59.75 -62.43 77.56
CA LEU A 179 -58.37 -62.17 77.95
C LEU A 179 -57.38 -62.58 76.86
N ASP A 180 -57.59 -63.72 76.19
CA ASP A 180 -56.74 -64.17 75.09
C ASP A 180 -56.95 -63.36 73.80
N ALA A 181 -58.18 -62.90 73.53
CA ALA A 181 -58.44 -61.92 72.49
C ALA A 181 -57.67 -60.61 72.75
N VAL A 182 -57.72 -60.06 73.97
CA VAL A 182 -56.97 -58.85 74.36
C VAL A 182 -55.47 -59.06 74.19
N LYS A 183 -54.90 -60.18 74.66
CA LYS A 183 -53.47 -60.52 74.45
C LYS A 183 -53.09 -60.53 72.96
N SER A 184 -53.94 -61.06 72.09
CA SER A 184 -53.69 -61.09 70.64
C SER A 184 -53.69 -59.67 70.02
N THR A 185 -54.58 -58.79 70.47
CA THR A 185 -54.58 -57.39 70.01
C THR A 185 -53.38 -56.59 70.54
N ALA A 186 -52.95 -56.85 71.78
CA ALA A 186 -51.79 -56.22 72.38
C ALA A 186 -50.48 -56.61 71.66
N SER A 187 -50.31 -57.89 71.28
CA SER A 187 -49.14 -58.33 70.53
C SER A 187 -49.11 -57.76 69.10
N ALA A 188 -50.26 -57.68 68.42
CA ALA A 188 -50.40 -57.03 67.12
C ALA A 188 -50.17 -55.50 67.18
N CYS A 189 -50.52 -54.85 68.31
CA CYS A 189 -50.18 -53.44 68.52
C CYS A 189 -48.67 -53.25 68.75
N ALA A 190 -48.03 -54.15 69.49
CA ALA A 190 -46.59 -54.11 69.74
C ALA A 190 -45.75 -54.37 68.47
N SER A 191 -46.20 -55.22 67.54
CA SER A 191 -45.51 -55.41 66.25
C SER A 191 -45.59 -54.15 65.38
N ARG A 192 -46.78 -53.55 65.26
CA ARG A 192 -46.98 -52.27 64.53
C ARG A 192 -46.13 -51.15 65.11
N LEU A 193 -46.03 -51.06 66.43
CA LEU A 193 -45.19 -50.04 67.08
C LEU A 193 -43.71 -50.21 66.69
N ARG A 194 -43.17 -51.42 66.75
CA ARG A 194 -41.80 -51.73 66.28
C ARG A 194 -41.59 -51.44 64.79
N GLU A 195 -42.57 -51.73 63.95
CA GLU A 195 -42.54 -51.38 62.52
C GLU A 195 -42.43 -49.85 62.33
N THR A 196 -43.20 -49.06 63.08
CA THR A 196 -43.11 -47.59 63.03
C THR A 196 -41.80 -47.04 63.59
N GLU A 197 -41.25 -47.62 64.67
CA GLU A 197 -39.93 -47.24 65.20
C GLU A 197 -38.81 -47.52 64.19
N ASN A 198 -38.85 -48.68 63.52
CA ASN A 198 -37.90 -49.05 62.47
C ASN A 198 -38.01 -48.11 61.26
N ALA A 199 -39.22 -47.76 60.83
CA ALA A 199 -39.45 -46.79 59.75
C ALA A 199 -38.93 -45.38 60.12
N LEU A 200 -39.20 -44.90 61.34
CA LEU A 200 -38.71 -43.62 61.84
C LEU A 200 -37.17 -43.58 61.88
N SER A 201 -36.53 -44.67 62.32
CA SER A 201 -35.08 -44.83 62.34
C SER A 201 -34.46 -44.78 60.93
N ALA A 202 -35.10 -45.46 59.96
CA ALA A 202 -34.68 -45.45 58.57
C ALA A 202 -34.77 -44.05 57.94
N GLU A 203 -35.86 -43.32 58.17
CA GLU A 203 -36.03 -41.92 57.73
C GLU A 203 -35.02 -40.98 58.38
N HIS A 204 -34.71 -41.18 59.68
CA HIS A 204 -33.69 -40.37 60.34
C HIS A 204 -32.29 -40.55 59.70
N GLU A 205 -31.92 -41.78 59.35
CA GLU A 205 -30.67 -42.04 58.62
C GLU A 205 -30.70 -41.53 57.17
N ALA A 206 -31.85 -41.58 56.49
CA ALA A 206 -32.03 -40.94 55.18
C ALA A 206 -31.79 -39.42 55.26
N LEU A 207 -32.36 -38.76 56.28
CA LEU A 207 -32.19 -37.32 56.51
C LEU A 207 -30.74 -36.94 56.89
N LYS A 208 -30.03 -37.78 57.67
CA LYS A 208 -28.58 -37.61 57.91
C LYS A 208 -27.77 -37.73 56.62
N LYS A 209 -28.09 -38.70 55.74
CA LYS A 209 -27.44 -38.86 54.43
C LYS A 209 -27.72 -37.66 53.51
N ALA A 210 -28.95 -37.17 53.46
CA ALA A 210 -29.33 -35.98 52.70
C ALA A 210 -28.58 -34.71 53.20
N THR A 211 -28.51 -34.51 54.52
CA THR A 211 -27.80 -33.38 55.13
C THR A 211 -26.30 -33.39 54.79
N LYS A 212 -25.66 -34.57 54.79
CA LYS A 212 -24.27 -34.77 54.34
C LYS A 212 -24.10 -34.47 52.85
N ARG A 213 -25.07 -34.84 52.00
CA ARG A 213 -25.08 -34.53 50.56
C ARG A 213 -25.18 -33.02 50.31
N ILE A 214 -26.06 -32.31 51.04
CA ILE A 214 -26.19 -30.84 50.97
C ILE A 214 -24.86 -30.17 51.33
N HIS A 215 -24.19 -30.59 52.41
CA HIS A 215 -22.89 -30.04 52.80
C HIS A 215 -21.80 -30.23 51.72
N ARG A 216 -21.77 -31.39 51.04
CA ARG A 216 -20.86 -31.61 49.89
C ARG A 216 -21.16 -30.64 48.76
N LEU A 217 -22.43 -30.52 48.34
CA LEU A 217 -22.85 -29.62 47.27
C LEU A 217 -22.57 -28.14 47.58
N VAL A 218 -22.73 -27.70 48.83
CA VAL A 218 -22.36 -26.33 49.27
C VAL A 218 -20.85 -26.10 49.16
N ASN A 219 -20.04 -27.06 49.61
CA ASN A 219 -18.58 -26.98 49.51
C ASN A 219 -18.10 -27.00 48.05
N ASP A 220 -18.70 -27.81 47.20
CA ASP A 220 -18.34 -27.89 45.78
C ASP A 220 -18.81 -26.65 45.01
N LYS A 221 -19.98 -26.07 45.34
CA LYS A 221 -20.42 -24.75 44.86
C LYS A 221 -19.43 -23.64 45.28
N LYS A 222 -18.92 -23.69 46.51
CA LYS A 222 -17.90 -22.74 46.99
C LYS A 222 -16.59 -22.88 46.22
N LYS A 223 -16.06 -24.11 46.06
CA LYS A 223 -14.88 -24.39 45.22
C LYS A 223 -15.06 -23.91 43.78
N ALA A 224 -16.22 -24.14 43.18
CA ALA A 224 -16.54 -23.69 41.83
C ALA A 224 -16.59 -22.15 41.73
N ALA A 225 -17.15 -21.46 42.74
CA ALA A 225 -17.13 -20.01 42.81
C ALA A 225 -15.70 -19.44 42.97
N ASP A 226 -14.87 -20.06 43.82
CA ASP A 226 -13.46 -19.68 43.98
C ASP A 226 -12.63 -19.94 42.72
N ALA A 227 -12.86 -21.06 42.03
CA ALA A 227 -12.25 -21.36 40.74
C ALA A 227 -12.65 -20.34 39.66
N LYS A 228 -13.95 -20.00 39.58
CA LYS A 228 -14.45 -18.93 38.70
C LYS A 228 -13.80 -17.59 39.04
N ARG A 229 -13.69 -17.22 40.33
CA ARG A 229 -13.04 -15.99 40.79
C ARG A 229 -11.55 -15.94 40.46
N LYS A 230 -10.84 -17.07 40.49
CA LYS A 230 -9.44 -17.18 40.03
C LYS A 230 -9.34 -16.98 38.52
N SER A 231 -10.22 -17.61 37.74
CA SER A 231 -10.29 -17.45 36.29
C SER A 231 -10.62 -16.01 35.87
N THR A 232 -11.60 -15.36 36.50
CA THR A 232 -11.93 -13.95 36.22
C THR A 232 -10.79 -13.02 36.60
N LYS A 233 -10.08 -13.28 37.71
CA LYS A 233 -8.88 -12.50 38.07
C LYS A 233 -7.78 -12.63 37.00
N ALA A 234 -7.47 -13.85 36.58
CA ALA A 234 -6.45 -14.11 35.55
C ALA A 234 -6.79 -13.43 34.22
N THR A 235 -8.07 -13.50 33.79
CA THR A 235 -8.53 -12.80 32.58
C THR A 235 -8.47 -11.28 32.71
N THR A 236 -8.87 -10.70 33.85
CA THR A 236 -8.71 -9.24 34.08
C THR A 236 -7.24 -8.81 34.07
N THR A 237 -6.31 -9.60 34.62
CA THR A 237 -4.87 -9.27 34.57
C THR A 237 -4.30 -9.38 33.15
N SER A 238 -4.76 -10.34 32.33
CA SER A 238 -4.37 -10.40 30.92
C SER A 238 -4.97 -9.26 30.09
N GLN A 239 -6.20 -8.83 30.40
CA GLN A 239 -6.82 -7.66 29.77
C GLN A 239 -6.04 -6.38 30.09
N SER A 240 -5.71 -6.12 31.35
CA SER A 240 -4.92 -4.94 31.73
C SER A 240 -3.52 -4.94 31.11
N SER A 241 -2.91 -6.11 30.93
CA SER A 241 -1.62 -6.23 30.22
C SER A 241 -1.77 -5.87 28.74
N LEU A 242 -2.79 -6.42 28.08
CA LEU A 242 -3.04 -6.16 26.65
C LEU A 242 -3.42 -4.69 26.41
N GLU A 243 -4.16 -4.05 27.31
CA GLU A 243 -4.47 -2.62 27.26
C GLU A 243 -3.21 -1.75 27.37
N ALA A 244 -2.28 -2.11 28.26
CA ALA A 244 -0.99 -1.43 28.38
C ALA A 244 -0.13 -1.58 27.10
N ASP A 245 -0.09 -2.78 26.52
CA ASP A 245 0.60 -3.04 25.26
C ASP A 245 -0.02 -2.25 24.09
N ILE A 246 -1.36 -2.19 24.01
CA ILE A 246 -2.08 -1.38 23.02
C ILE A 246 -1.75 0.12 23.19
N GLN A 247 -1.75 0.65 24.42
CA GLN A 247 -1.38 2.05 24.68
C GLN A 247 0.07 2.34 24.28
N SER A 248 1.00 1.43 24.57
CA SER A 248 2.41 1.52 24.15
C SER A 248 2.57 1.53 22.62
N HIS A 249 1.83 0.66 21.92
CA HIS A 249 1.81 0.65 20.46
C HIS A 249 1.19 1.91 19.87
N LEU A 250 0.11 2.44 20.44
CA LEU A 250 -0.51 3.70 20.00
C LEU A 250 0.46 4.89 20.17
N ALA A 251 1.18 4.98 21.30
CA ALA A 251 2.21 5.99 21.49
C ALA A 251 3.34 5.88 20.44
N THR A 252 3.74 4.66 20.09
CA THR A 252 4.73 4.40 19.04
C THR A 252 4.22 4.83 17.65
N ILE A 253 2.97 4.52 17.32
CA ILE A 253 2.33 4.93 16.05
C ILE A 253 2.24 6.45 15.94
N LEU A 254 1.88 7.15 17.03
CA LEU A 254 1.85 8.62 17.06
C LEU A 254 3.25 9.21 16.85
N SER A 255 4.29 8.66 17.49
CA SER A 255 5.69 9.06 17.27
C SER A 255 6.09 8.92 15.79
N LEU A 256 5.84 7.75 15.19
CA LEU A 256 6.11 7.50 13.77
C LEU A 256 5.29 8.42 12.83
N SER A 257 4.07 8.80 13.22
CA SER A 257 3.28 9.79 12.47
C SER A 257 3.93 11.17 12.50
N THR A 258 4.46 11.61 13.64
CA THR A 258 5.17 12.90 13.75
C THR A 258 6.48 12.91 12.97
N ASP A 259 7.24 11.80 12.99
CA ASP A 259 8.46 11.67 12.18
C ASP A 259 8.16 11.67 10.68
N ASN A 260 7.09 10.99 10.24
CA ASN A 260 6.65 11.03 8.84
C ASN A 260 6.26 12.46 8.40
N ALA A 261 5.53 13.21 9.22
CA ALA A 261 5.21 14.62 8.93
C ALA A 261 6.48 15.48 8.82
N ARG A 262 7.46 15.27 9.71
CA ARG A 262 8.77 15.95 9.65
C ARG A 262 9.55 15.61 8.38
N LEU A 263 9.59 14.34 7.98
CA LEU A 263 10.23 13.89 6.75
C LEU A 263 9.55 14.45 5.49
N GLN A 264 8.22 14.58 5.49
CA GLN A 264 7.47 15.23 4.41
C GLN A 264 7.79 16.73 4.30
N GLY A 265 8.00 17.42 5.43
CA GLY A 265 8.53 18.78 5.47
C GLY A 265 9.90 18.87 4.79
N SER A 266 10.89 18.13 5.29
CA SER A 266 12.25 18.14 4.73
C SER A 266 12.33 17.70 3.26
N LEU A 267 11.42 16.83 2.79
CA LEU A 267 11.30 16.46 1.38
C LEU A 267 10.77 17.60 0.52
N SER A 268 9.94 18.48 1.08
CA SER A 268 9.45 19.70 0.42
C SER A 268 10.56 20.75 0.34
N ASP A 269 11.30 20.98 1.43
CA ASP A 269 12.47 21.87 1.47
C ASP A 269 13.52 21.44 0.43
N LEU A 270 13.77 20.13 0.29
CA LEU A 270 14.72 19.59 -0.70
C LEU A 270 14.24 19.77 -2.14
N LYS A 271 12.92 19.75 -2.40
CA LYS A 271 12.37 20.06 -3.74
C LYS A 271 12.56 21.53 -4.08
N GLU A 272 12.30 22.44 -3.14
CA GLU A 272 12.50 23.88 -3.32
C GLU A 272 13.97 24.20 -3.57
N ASN A 273 14.88 23.70 -2.73
CA ASN A 273 16.33 23.83 -2.92
C ASN A 273 16.80 23.23 -4.27
N SER A 274 16.19 22.14 -4.74
CA SER A 274 16.49 21.56 -6.07
C SER A 274 16.05 22.48 -7.22
N ALA A 275 14.89 23.12 -7.10
CA ALA A 275 14.41 24.10 -8.07
C ALA A 275 15.30 25.35 -8.09
N GLU A 276 15.69 25.86 -6.92
CA GLU A 276 16.59 27.02 -6.80
C GLU A 276 17.98 26.72 -7.37
N LEU A 277 18.55 25.54 -7.11
CA LEU A 277 19.80 25.12 -7.74
C LEU A 277 19.70 24.98 -9.27
N LYS A 278 18.53 24.64 -9.82
CA LYS A 278 18.32 24.67 -11.28
C LYS A 278 18.29 26.11 -11.80
N ARG A 279 17.61 27.02 -11.11
CA ARG A 279 17.54 28.47 -11.42
C ARG A 279 18.94 29.09 -11.47
N LEU A 280 19.73 28.92 -10.39
CA LEU A 280 21.11 29.43 -10.29
C LEU A 280 22.06 28.82 -11.33
N ARG A 281 21.86 27.55 -11.74
CA ARG A 281 22.63 26.92 -12.83
C ARG A 281 22.28 27.53 -14.19
N ALA A 282 21.02 27.85 -14.45
CA ALA A 282 20.60 28.53 -15.67
C ALA A 282 21.17 29.96 -15.74
N GLU A 283 21.09 30.73 -14.66
CA GLU A 283 21.71 32.06 -14.54
C GLU A 283 23.22 32.00 -14.78
N ARG A 284 23.94 31.07 -14.13
CA ARG A 284 25.39 30.87 -14.34
C ARG A 284 25.71 30.52 -15.81
N LYS A 285 24.88 29.73 -16.49
CA LYS A 285 25.04 29.44 -17.93
C LYS A 285 24.83 30.71 -18.76
N ALA A 286 23.83 31.52 -18.46
CA ALA A 286 23.57 32.79 -19.13
C ALA A 286 24.74 33.78 -18.98
N PHE A 287 25.23 34.00 -17.75
CA PHE A 287 26.40 34.86 -17.49
C PHE A 287 27.67 34.34 -18.18
N LYS A 288 27.90 33.02 -18.20
CA LYS A 288 29.03 32.43 -18.96
C LYS A 288 28.93 32.71 -20.46
N MET A 289 27.73 32.64 -21.04
CA MET A 289 27.50 32.97 -22.45
C MET A 289 27.65 34.46 -22.74
N GLN A 290 27.20 35.34 -21.84
CA GLN A 290 27.42 36.79 -21.95
C GLN A 290 28.92 37.13 -21.89
N ALA A 291 29.66 36.55 -20.94
CA ALA A 291 31.11 36.73 -20.84
C ALA A 291 31.84 36.25 -22.10
N ARG A 292 31.43 35.11 -22.68
CA ARG A 292 32.01 34.61 -23.94
C ARG A 292 31.73 35.56 -25.11
N ARG A 293 30.49 36.04 -25.27
CA ARG A 293 30.12 37.03 -26.29
C ARG A 293 30.87 38.34 -26.13
N ALA A 294 31.07 38.81 -24.89
CA ALA A 294 31.86 40.01 -24.60
C ALA A 294 33.34 39.81 -24.96
N GLN A 295 33.91 38.63 -24.70
CA GLN A 295 35.28 38.28 -25.12
C GLN A 295 35.41 38.17 -26.64
N GLU A 296 34.45 37.54 -27.32
CA GLU A 296 34.37 37.45 -28.79
C GLU A 296 34.30 38.84 -29.43
N SER A 297 33.41 39.71 -28.92
CA SER A 297 33.27 41.10 -29.35
C SER A 297 34.52 41.93 -29.10
N LEU A 298 35.14 41.81 -27.92
CA LEU A 298 36.38 42.50 -27.58
C LEU A 298 37.58 42.00 -28.42
N ALA A 299 37.61 40.71 -28.78
CA ALA A 299 38.60 40.16 -29.70
C ALA A 299 38.40 40.68 -31.13
N ALA A 300 37.16 40.79 -31.60
CA ALA A 300 36.83 41.39 -32.89
C ALA A 300 37.22 42.88 -32.94
N VAL A 301 36.81 43.68 -31.93
CA VAL A 301 37.21 45.10 -31.85
C VAL A 301 38.73 45.27 -31.78
N ARG A 302 39.45 44.37 -31.09
CA ARG A 302 40.92 44.37 -31.09
C ARG A 302 41.52 44.00 -32.45
N SER A 303 40.95 43.05 -33.20
CA SER A 303 41.46 42.70 -34.52
C SER A 303 41.16 43.80 -35.55
N GLU A 304 39.97 44.42 -35.50
CA GLU A 304 39.61 45.60 -36.27
C GLU A 304 40.52 46.78 -35.94
N PHE A 305 40.72 47.10 -34.65
CA PHE A 305 41.64 48.15 -34.23
C PHE A 305 43.08 47.86 -34.68
N THR A 306 43.53 46.61 -34.64
CA THR A 306 44.85 46.21 -35.17
C THR A 306 44.93 46.39 -36.68
N ALA A 307 43.86 46.09 -37.42
CA ALA A 307 43.78 46.29 -38.87
C ALA A 307 43.71 47.78 -39.27
N ILE A 308 43.12 48.64 -38.45
CA ILE A 308 43.05 50.09 -38.64
C ILE A 308 44.39 50.76 -38.27
N SER A 309 45.00 50.35 -37.15
CA SER A 309 46.27 50.90 -36.65
C SER A 309 47.51 50.36 -37.36
N THR A 310 47.41 49.24 -38.11
CA THR A 310 48.54 48.68 -38.87
C THR A 310 48.32 48.84 -40.36
N TRP A 311 48.98 49.81 -40.99
CA TRP A 311 48.95 49.97 -42.43
C TRP A 311 50.08 49.15 -43.08
N ASP A 312 49.75 47.93 -43.52
CA ASP A 312 50.69 47.07 -44.25
C ASP A 312 50.69 47.43 -45.75
N ALA A 313 51.73 48.14 -46.19
CA ALA A 313 51.97 48.43 -47.61
C ALA A 313 52.53 47.18 -48.32
N LYS A 314 51.75 46.09 -48.32
CA LYS A 314 52.19 44.76 -48.75
C LYS A 314 52.58 44.71 -50.23
N SER A 315 53.45 43.77 -50.55
CA SER A 315 54.44 43.83 -51.63
C SER A 315 53.92 43.96 -53.06
N GLY A 316 54.69 44.68 -53.88
CA GLY A 316 54.66 44.63 -55.35
C GLY A 316 53.77 45.68 -56.02
N LEU A 317 52.53 45.85 -55.57
CA LEU A 317 51.55 46.75 -56.19
C LEU A 317 51.02 47.76 -55.15
N CYS A 318 51.45 49.02 -55.25
CA CYS A 318 50.95 50.08 -54.38
C CYS A 318 49.43 50.23 -54.51
N SER A 319 48.74 50.12 -53.37
CA SER A 319 47.28 50.18 -53.29
C SER A 319 46.71 51.50 -53.84
N MET A 320 45.46 51.48 -54.31
CA MET A 320 44.79 52.68 -54.79
C MET A 320 44.66 53.79 -53.73
N GLN A 321 44.58 53.42 -52.45
CA GLN A 321 44.58 54.38 -51.34
C GLN A 321 45.98 55.01 -51.17
N THR A 322 47.03 54.20 -51.17
CA THR A 322 48.44 54.67 -51.17
C THR A 322 48.68 55.64 -52.33
N ARG A 323 48.23 55.28 -53.54
CA ARG A 323 48.31 56.13 -54.75
C ARG A 323 47.59 57.46 -54.55
N ARG A 324 46.32 57.46 -54.11
CA ARG A 324 45.55 58.70 -53.85
C ARG A 324 46.22 59.59 -52.80
N LEU A 325 46.79 59.03 -51.73
CA LEU A 325 47.52 59.77 -50.70
C LEU A 325 48.80 60.41 -51.27
N VAL A 326 49.62 59.62 -51.97
CA VAL A 326 50.84 60.07 -52.67
C VAL A 326 50.53 61.20 -53.67
N LEU A 327 49.43 61.08 -54.43
CA LEU A 327 48.99 62.09 -55.39
C LEU A 327 48.60 63.42 -54.70
N ARG A 328 47.87 63.37 -53.57
CA ARG A 328 47.53 64.59 -52.80
C ARG A 328 48.78 65.27 -52.24
N ILE A 329 49.69 64.48 -51.63
CA ILE A 329 50.92 65.00 -51.03
C ILE A 329 51.82 65.63 -52.10
N SER A 330 51.99 64.97 -53.26
CA SER A 330 52.76 65.54 -54.39
C SER A 330 52.05 66.72 -55.06
N GLY A 331 50.71 66.71 -55.12
CA GLY A 331 49.91 67.83 -55.64
C GLY A 331 50.06 69.10 -54.80
N ASN A 332 50.22 68.97 -53.49
CA ASN A 332 50.52 70.06 -52.56
C ASN A 332 52.00 70.49 -52.55
N GLY A 333 52.76 70.19 -53.61
CA GLY A 333 54.15 70.64 -53.78
C GLY A 333 55.24 69.80 -53.10
N CYS A 334 54.89 68.67 -52.47
CA CYS A 334 55.92 67.79 -51.88
C CYS A 334 56.78 67.13 -52.97
N PRO A 335 58.12 67.27 -52.95
CA PRO A 335 58.99 66.65 -53.95
C PRO A 335 58.99 65.13 -53.84
N GLU A 336 59.07 64.44 -54.99
CA GLU A 336 58.79 62.99 -55.10
C GLU A 336 59.64 62.10 -54.17
N HIS A 337 60.86 62.54 -53.86
CA HIS A 337 61.78 61.82 -52.96
C HIS A 337 61.48 62.01 -51.46
N LYS A 338 60.65 63.00 -51.08
CA LYS A 338 60.21 63.26 -49.69
C LYS A 338 58.82 62.73 -49.34
N VAL A 339 58.03 62.32 -50.33
CA VAL A 339 56.65 61.84 -50.10
C VAL A 339 56.62 60.64 -49.13
N LYS A 340 57.62 59.75 -49.16
CA LYS A 340 57.74 58.63 -48.20
C LYS A 340 57.91 59.14 -46.76
N ASP A 341 58.84 60.06 -46.54
CA ASP A 341 59.17 60.60 -45.21
C ASP A 341 57.93 61.28 -44.60
N VAL A 342 57.25 62.13 -45.38
CA VAL A 342 56.01 62.81 -44.97
C VAL A 342 54.91 61.83 -44.59
N ILE A 343 54.73 60.75 -45.37
CA ILE A 343 53.75 59.70 -45.07
C ILE A 343 54.07 58.99 -43.74
N LEU A 344 55.33 58.67 -43.49
CA LEU A 344 55.74 58.01 -42.25
C LEU A 344 55.56 58.91 -41.02
N SER A 345 56.01 60.17 -41.09
CA SER A 345 55.82 61.14 -39.99
C SER A 345 54.34 61.43 -39.70
N CYS A 346 53.49 61.53 -40.73
CA CYS A 346 52.05 61.66 -40.52
C CYS A 346 51.48 60.42 -39.82
N ALA A 347 51.84 59.22 -40.28
CA ALA A 347 51.33 57.97 -39.70
C ALA A 347 51.78 57.79 -38.24
N GLU A 348 53.02 58.15 -37.90
CA GLU A 348 53.55 58.16 -36.53
C GLU A 348 52.73 59.08 -35.61
N VAL A 349 52.43 60.31 -36.05
CA VAL A 349 51.59 61.27 -35.30
C VAL A 349 50.16 60.72 -35.07
N PHE A 350 49.62 59.94 -36.01
CA PHE A 350 48.32 59.27 -35.84
C PHE A 350 48.39 57.91 -35.12
N GLY A 351 49.56 57.47 -34.66
CA GLY A 351 49.75 56.16 -34.02
C GLY A 351 49.57 54.97 -34.97
N ILE A 352 49.64 55.19 -36.28
CA ILE A 352 49.49 54.17 -37.32
C ILE A 352 50.87 53.56 -37.63
N ASN A 353 51.03 52.27 -37.35
CA ASN A 353 52.24 51.53 -37.63
C ASN A 353 52.29 51.13 -39.11
N VAL A 354 53.12 51.80 -39.90
CA VAL A 354 53.26 51.54 -41.34
C VAL A 354 54.32 50.46 -41.58
N LYS A 355 53.91 49.31 -42.10
CA LYS A 355 54.80 48.20 -42.45
C LYS A 355 55.11 48.21 -43.94
N ASN A 356 56.35 47.85 -44.30
CA ASN A 356 56.79 47.55 -45.67
C ASN A 356 56.71 48.70 -46.71
N LEU A 357 56.58 49.98 -46.30
CA LEU A 357 56.43 51.10 -47.23
C LEU A 357 57.68 51.36 -48.11
N THR A 358 57.68 50.77 -49.29
CA THR A 358 58.76 50.81 -50.29
C THR A 358 58.46 51.82 -51.41
N LEU A 359 58.20 53.08 -51.03
CA LEU A 359 58.04 54.19 -51.98
C LEU A 359 59.40 54.77 -52.39
N SER A 360 59.79 54.57 -53.64
CA SER A 360 60.88 55.31 -54.30
C SER A 360 60.33 56.47 -55.14
N ALA A 361 61.13 57.51 -55.38
CA ALA A 361 60.72 58.66 -56.20
C ALA A 361 60.21 58.23 -57.59
N ARG A 362 60.90 57.27 -58.25
CA ARG A 362 60.47 56.67 -59.53
C ARG A 362 59.05 56.06 -59.46
N THR A 363 58.67 55.50 -58.31
CA THR A 363 57.33 54.93 -58.10
C THR A 363 56.29 56.03 -57.95
N VAL A 364 56.60 57.08 -57.18
CA VAL A 364 55.74 58.28 -57.04
C VAL A 364 55.49 58.94 -58.40
N GLY A 365 56.53 59.17 -59.20
CA GLY A 365 56.41 59.73 -60.55
C GLY A 365 55.60 58.84 -61.52
N ARG A 366 55.66 57.51 -61.36
CA ARG A 366 54.76 56.59 -62.10
C ARG A 366 53.30 56.74 -61.66
N MET A 367 53.01 56.76 -60.35
CA MET A 367 51.64 56.98 -59.86
C MET A 367 51.04 58.28 -60.38
N LYS A 368 51.84 59.35 -60.48
CA LYS A 368 51.44 60.65 -61.02
C LYS A 368 51.00 60.58 -62.48
N LYS A 369 51.63 59.72 -63.30
CA LYS A 369 51.25 59.46 -64.69
C LYS A 369 50.07 58.48 -64.83
N GLU A 370 50.02 57.45 -63.99
CA GLU A 370 48.98 56.40 -64.03
C GLU A 370 47.63 56.86 -63.42
N GLY A 371 47.65 57.81 -62.48
CA GLY A 371 46.49 58.21 -61.67
C GLY A 371 45.28 58.74 -62.46
N GLY A 372 45.50 59.27 -63.68
CA GLY A 372 44.43 59.72 -64.57
C GLY A 372 43.66 58.59 -65.27
N TYR A 373 44.28 57.42 -65.46
CA TYR A 373 43.67 56.31 -66.22
C TYR A 373 42.87 55.34 -65.34
N ILE A 374 43.31 55.09 -64.10
CA ILE A 374 42.68 54.06 -63.25
C ILE A 374 41.35 54.53 -62.65
N SER A 375 41.16 55.85 -62.45
CA SER A 375 39.88 56.43 -62.00
C SER A 375 38.73 56.12 -62.95
N LEU A 376 38.97 56.20 -64.26
CA LEU A 376 37.98 55.90 -65.31
C LEU A 376 37.56 54.42 -65.29
N ILE A 377 38.51 53.51 -65.11
CA ILE A 377 38.26 52.05 -65.08
C ILE A 377 37.45 51.63 -63.85
N GLN A 378 37.72 52.25 -62.68
CA GLN A 378 37.02 51.91 -61.44
C GLN A 378 35.53 52.27 -61.50
N ILE A 379 35.19 53.45 -62.04
CA ILE A 379 33.80 53.91 -62.19
C ILE A 379 32.97 52.93 -63.04
N GLY A 380 33.51 52.45 -64.16
CA GLY A 380 32.83 51.45 -65.00
C GLY A 380 32.54 50.13 -64.28
N ARG A 381 33.43 49.69 -63.37
CA ARG A 381 33.29 48.41 -62.67
C ARG A 381 32.25 48.47 -61.54
N GLU A 382 32.20 49.58 -60.81
CA GLU A 382 31.22 49.80 -59.73
C GLU A 382 29.78 49.90 -60.29
N ILE A 383 29.61 50.59 -61.43
CA ILE A 383 28.33 50.64 -62.16
C ILE A 383 27.90 49.23 -62.62
N THR A 384 28.85 48.39 -63.08
CA THR A 384 28.51 47.04 -63.59
C THR A 384 28.05 46.08 -62.49
N MET A 385 28.56 46.21 -61.25
CA MET A 385 28.23 45.28 -60.16
C MET A 385 26.90 45.56 -59.46
N MET A 386 26.44 46.82 -59.36
CA MET A 386 25.16 47.13 -58.70
C MET A 386 23.93 46.61 -59.45
N TYR A 387 24.03 46.43 -60.78
CA TYR A 387 22.89 46.08 -61.64
C TYR A 387 22.98 44.64 -62.21
N GLY A 388 23.65 43.73 -61.49
CA GLY A 388 23.89 42.35 -61.94
C GLY A 388 22.64 41.43 -61.89
N PRO A 389 22.45 40.54 -62.89
CA PRO A 389 21.21 39.74 -63.04
C PRO A 389 20.90 38.76 -61.89
N LEU A 390 21.90 38.32 -61.13
CA LEU A 390 21.70 37.45 -59.96
C LEU A 390 21.12 38.20 -58.75
N GLY A 391 21.32 39.52 -58.67
CA GLY A 391 20.75 40.38 -57.64
C GLY A 391 19.25 40.58 -57.87
N SER A 392 18.85 40.96 -59.08
CA SER A 392 17.44 41.11 -59.47
C SER A 392 16.68 39.78 -59.36
N ALA A 393 17.29 38.65 -59.73
CA ALA A 393 16.67 37.31 -59.62
C ALA A 393 16.21 36.96 -58.19
N ARG A 394 17.09 37.18 -57.20
CA ARG A 394 16.81 36.84 -55.80
C ARG A 394 15.73 37.73 -55.18
N ILE A 395 15.68 39.00 -55.59
CA ILE A 395 14.64 39.93 -55.16
C ILE A 395 13.29 39.53 -55.78
N HIS A 396 13.27 39.22 -57.08
CA HIS A 396 12.08 38.82 -57.82
C HIS A 396 11.43 37.54 -57.25
N ILE A 397 12.21 36.48 -57.04
CA ILE A 397 11.71 35.20 -56.49
C ILE A 397 11.09 35.39 -55.09
N ARG A 398 11.63 36.31 -54.27
CA ARG A 398 11.10 36.59 -52.93
C ARG A 398 9.71 37.25 -52.97
N TYR A 399 9.47 38.18 -53.89
CA TYR A 399 8.19 38.88 -54.00
C TYR A 399 7.17 38.15 -54.90
N HIS A 400 7.65 37.24 -55.75
CA HIS A 400 6.82 36.47 -56.67
C HIS A 400 7.15 34.97 -56.54
N PRO A 401 6.75 34.29 -55.44
CA PRO A 401 7.06 32.88 -55.20
C PRO A 401 6.46 31.94 -56.25
N ASN A 402 5.41 32.38 -56.94
CA ASN A 402 4.76 31.65 -58.04
C ASN A 402 5.43 31.92 -59.41
N SER A 403 6.49 32.73 -59.47
CA SER A 403 7.21 33.04 -60.72
C SER A 403 8.21 31.92 -61.03
N ASN A 404 8.11 31.35 -62.23
CA ASN A 404 9.12 30.40 -62.71
C ASN A 404 10.39 31.15 -63.20
N PRO A 405 11.56 30.49 -63.31
CA PRO A 405 12.80 31.13 -63.77
C PRO A 405 12.72 31.73 -65.18
N ALA A 406 11.86 31.17 -66.05
CA ALA A 406 11.65 31.66 -67.41
C ALA A 406 10.94 33.02 -67.42
N SER A 407 9.94 33.22 -66.57
CA SER A 407 9.19 34.48 -66.43
C SER A 407 10.04 35.62 -65.86
N PHE A 408 10.93 35.33 -64.90
CA PHE A 408 11.97 36.28 -64.51
C PHE A 408 12.91 36.62 -65.68
N SER A 409 13.38 35.60 -66.41
CA SER A 409 14.29 35.79 -67.55
C SER A 409 13.61 36.48 -68.75
N ALA A 410 12.29 36.40 -68.88
CA ALA A 410 11.49 37.13 -69.86
C ALA A 410 11.33 38.60 -69.42
N LEU A 411 11.01 38.85 -68.15
CA LEU A 411 10.88 40.19 -67.58
C LEU A 411 12.20 40.98 -67.65
N GLU A 412 13.34 40.35 -67.37
CA GLU A 412 14.65 41.01 -67.53
C GLU A 412 15.02 41.26 -69.00
N ARG A 413 14.61 40.39 -69.94
CA ARG A 413 14.77 40.65 -71.38
C ARG A 413 13.87 41.80 -71.84
N TYR A 414 12.62 41.84 -71.41
CA TYR A 414 11.67 42.93 -71.66
C TYR A 414 12.22 44.29 -71.19
N ARG A 415 12.77 44.34 -69.96
CA ARG A 415 13.43 45.53 -69.42
C ARG A 415 14.68 45.93 -70.22
N ARG A 416 15.60 44.98 -70.47
CA ARG A 416 16.89 45.26 -71.14
C ARG A 416 16.74 45.71 -72.59
N ASN A 417 15.77 45.16 -73.30
CA ASN A 417 15.50 45.49 -74.69
C ASN A 417 14.59 46.73 -74.84
N ASN A 418 14.24 47.40 -73.73
CA ASN A 418 13.30 48.51 -73.67
C ASN A 418 11.98 48.20 -74.42
N THR A 419 11.48 46.97 -74.25
CA THR A 419 10.35 46.46 -75.04
C THR A 419 9.05 47.19 -74.70
N GLU A 420 8.93 47.75 -73.51
CA GLU A 420 7.85 48.65 -73.08
C GLU A 420 7.66 49.84 -74.04
N ALA A 421 8.72 50.62 -74.29
CA ALA A 421 8.66 51.76 -75.21
C ALA A 421 8.44 51.35 -76.68
N PHE A 422 8.73 50.10 -77.05
CA PHE A 422 8.38 49.56 -78.37
C PHE A 422 6.90 49.18 -78.45
N VAL A 423 6.36 48.52 -77.42
CA VAL A 423 4.95 48.16 -77.28
C VAL A 423 4.09 49.43 -77.33
N ASP A 424 4.36 50.41 -76.47
CA ASP A 424 3.61 51.67 -76.38
C ASP A 424 3.58 52.47 -77.69
N LYS A 425 4.63 52.35 -78.52
CA LYS A 425 4.77 53.12 -79.76
C LYS A 425 4.13 52.44 -80.98
N TYR A 426 4.14 51.11 -81.04
CA TYR A 426 3.83 50.38 -82.28
C TYR A 426 2.73 49.30 -82.14
N ILE A 427 2.37 48.89 -80.92
CA ILE A 427 1.34 47.87 -80.69
C ILE A 427 0.02 48.57 -80.38
N THR A 428 -0.99 48.35 -81.21
CA THR A 428 -2.33 48.89 -80.98
C THR A 428 -3.07 48.06 -79.91
N VAL A 429 -4.21 48.58 -79.41
CA VAL A 429 -5.05 47.83 -78.47
C VAL A 429 -5.55 46.51 -79.09
N GLU A 430 -5.76 46.47 -80.41
CA GLU A 430 -6.20 45.27 -81.14
C GLU A 430 -5.10 44.22 -81.21
N ASP A 431 -3.86 44.65 -81.46
CA ASP A 431 -2.66 43.80 -81.42
C ASP A 431 -2.40 43.24 -80.01
N LEU A 432 -2.55 44.08 -78.97
CA LEU A 432 -2.43 43.64 -77.57
C LEU A 432 -3.49 42.59 -77.23
N LEU A 433 -4.74 42.79 -77.68
CA LEU A 433 -5.82 41.81 -77.54
C LEU A 433 -5.58 40.54 -78.36
N HIS A 434 -4.82 40.59 -79.46
CA HIS A 434 -4.37 39.41 -80.20
C HIS A 434 -3.28 38.66 -79.41
N VAL A 435 -2.23 39.34 -78.96
CA VAL A 435 -1.15 38.75 -78.14
C VAL A 435 -1.71 38.14 -76.85
N MET A 436 -2.63 38.82 -76.16
CA MET A 436 -3.31 38.26 -74.97
C MET A 436 -4.18 37.03 -75.29
N ARG A 437 -4.68 36.88 -76.52
CA ARG A 437 -5.37 35.66 -76.97
C ARG A 437 -4.39 34.53 -77.27
N GLU A 438 -3.26 34.81 -77.92
CA GLU A 438 -2.22 33.80 -78.17
C GLU A 438 -1.55 33.34 -76.86
N VAL A 439 -1.17 34.23 -75.95
CA VAL A 439 -0.64 33.86 -74.62
C VAL A 439 -1.65 33.03 -73.83
N ARG A 440 -2.96 33.29 -73.96
CA ARG A 440 -3.99 32.43 -73.35
C ARG A 440 -4.12 31.05 -74.02
N LYS A 441 -3.81 30.92 -75.32
CA LYS A 441 -3.69 29.60 -75.97
C LYS A 441 -2.44 28.87 -75.50
N GLU A 442 -1.31 29.57 -75.36
CA GLU A 442 -0.06 29.00 -74.83
C GLU A 442 -0.21 28.57 -73.36
N ASP A 443 -0.83 29.37 -72.49
CA ASP A 443 -1.18 28.96 -71.13
C ASP A 443 -2.21 27.80 -71.12
N ALA A 444 -3.10 27.73 -72.13
CA ALA A 444 -4.03 26.61 -72.31
C ALA A 444 -3.33 25.32 -72.82
N ASN A 445 -2.14 25.40 -73.43
CA ASN A 445 -1.28 24.22 -73.65
C ASN A 445 -0.83 23.60 -72.31
N GLY A 446 -0.98 24.33 -71.20
CA GLY A 446 -0.99 23.75 -69.87
C GLY A 446 0.39 23.54 -69.24
N GLU A 447 1.50 23.98 -69.84
CA GLU A 447 2.84 23.83 -69.25
C GLU A 447 2.94 24.47 -67.85
N ASN A 448 2.42 25.69 -67.69
CA ASN A 448 2.33 26.35 -66.38
C ASN A 448 1.37 25.63 -65.41
N ALA A 449 0.36 24.92 -65.91
CA ALA A 449 -0.51 24.07 -65.09
C ALA A 449 0.20 22.76 -64.68
N ALA A 450 0.97 22.14 -65.58
CA ALA A 450 1.78 20.96 -65.33
C ALA A 450 2.91 21.24 -64.33
N PHE A 451 3.61 22.37 -64.44
CA PHE A 451 4.60 22.80 -63.45
C PHE A 451 3.98 23.00 -62.07
N ARG A 452 2.85 23.71 -61.98
CA ARG A 452 2.12 23.87 -60.70
C ARG A 452 1.65 22.53 -60.13
N LYS A 453 1.16 21.62 -60.98
CA LYS A 453 0.78 20.26 -60.59
C LYS A 453 1.98 19.48 -60.05
N ALA A 454 3.13 19.52 -60.72
CA ALA A 454 4.35 18.85 -60.27
C ALA A 454 4.86 19.39 -58.91
N VAL A 455 4.79 20.71 -58.69
CA VAL A 455 5.14 21.32 -57.40
C VAL A 455 4.16 20.89 -56.29
N VAL A 456 2.86 20.84 -56.57
CA VAL A 456 1.85 20.33 -55.62
C VAL A 456 2.09 18.84 -55.33
N GLU A 457 2.32 18.02 -56.36
CA GLU A 457 2.60 16.59 -56.23
C GLU A 457 3.88 16.32 -55.43
N GLU A 458 4.93 17.12 -55.60
CA GLU A 458 6.16 17.04 -54.79
C GLU A 458 5.86 17.36 -53.31
N LEU A 459 5.09 18.41 -53.03
CA LEU A 459 4.69 18.79 -51.68
C LEU A 459 3.76 17.74 -51.03
N GLU A 460 2.82 17.18 -51.78
CA GLU A 460 1.97 16.07 -51.35
C GLU A 460 2.78 14.80 -51.08
N SER A 461 3.78 14.50 -51.91
CA SER A 461 4.69 13.36 -51.69
C SER A 461 5.47 13.52 -50.37
N LYS A 462 6.00 14.72 -50.09
CA LYS A 462 6.68 15.05 -48.84
C LYS A 462 5.74 14.96 -47.64
N ALA A 463 4.52 15.48 -47.76
CA ALA A 463 3.48 15.36 -46.73
C ALA A 463 3.08 13.90 -46.49
N ARG A 464 2.98 13.06 -47.53
CA ARG A 464 2.71 11.62 -47.43
C ARG A 464 3.83 10.88 -46.71
N VAL A 465 5.10 11.12 -47.08
CA VAL A 465 6.27 10.53 -46.40
C VAL A 465 6.32 10.95 -44.93
N HIS A 466 6.00 12.21 -44.61
CA HIS A 466 5.92 12.67 -43.22
C HIS A 466 4.78 11.97 -42.44
N ARG A 467 3.57 11.91 -42.99
CA ARG A 467 2.43 11.19 -42.37
C ARG A 467 2.73 9.71 -42.13
N GLU A 468 3.41 9.06 -43.07
CA GLU A 468 3.79 7.66 -42.94
C GLU A 468 4.84 7.44 -41.85
N LYS A 469 5.86 8.31 -41.77
CA LYS A 469 6.84 8.28 -40.68
C LYS A 469 6.17 8.44 -39.30
N VAL A 470 5.20 9.35 -39.19
CA VAL A 470 4.40 9.53 -37.96
C VAL A 470 3.60 8.26 -37.64
N ARG A 471 2.92 7.66 -38.63
CA ARG A 471 2.16 6.41 -38.44
C ARG A 471 3.05 5.27 -37.92
N VAL A 472 4.16 4.97 -38.60
CA VAL A 472 5.11 3.92 -38.20
C VAL A 472 5.70 4.20 -36.81
N ALA A 473 5.98 5.46 -36.47
CA ALA A 473 6.44 5.82 -35.13
C ALA A 473 5.36 5.55 -34.05
N THR A 474 4.09 5.87 -34.33
CA THR A 474 2.98 5.58 -33.40
C THR A 474 2.72 4.08 -33.23
N GLU A 475 2.78 3.29 -34.30
CA GLU A 475 2.63 1.83 -34.24
C GLU A 475 3.75 1.19 -33.41
N LYS A 476 5.02 1.54 -33.67
CA LYS A 476 6.17 1.08 -32.86
C LYS A 476 6.07 1.49 -31.39
N LYS A 477 5.49 2.67 -31.09
CA LYS A 477 5.24 3.11 -29.71
C LYS A 477 4.19 2.24 -29.02
N LEU A 478 3.08 1.94 -29.69
CA LEU A 478 2.01 1.08 -29.17
C LEU A 478 2.50 -0.37 -28.99
N GLU A 479 3.25 -0.92 -29.93
CA GLU A 479 3.86 -2.26 -29.81
C GLU A 479 4.83 -2.32 -28.62
N ARG A 480 5.69 -1.30 -28.46
CA ARG A 480 6.59 -1.19 -27.30
C ARG A 480 5.81 -1.12 -25.99
N GLU A 481 4.71 -0.36 -25.93
CA GLU A 481 3.85 -0.33 -24.73
C GLU A 481 3.19 -1.69 -24.45
N ALA A 482 2.73 -2.42 -25.47
CA ALA A 482 2.17 -3.75 -25.32
C ALA A 482 3.22 -4.76 -24.79
N ASN A 483 4.43 -4.75 -25.35
CA ASN A 483 5.55 -5.60 -24.92
C ASN A 483 5.97 -5.28 -23.47
N LEU A 484 5.99 -4.01 -23.08
CA LEU A 484 6.26 -3.60 -21.69
C LEU A 484 5.14 -4.06 -20.74
N ARG A 485 3.86 -3.97 -21.13
CA ARG A 485 2.74 -4.49 -20.31
C ARG A 485 2.82 -6.01 -20.15
N ALA A 486 3.18 -6.75 -21.20
CA ALA A 486 3.32 -8.20 -21.18
C ALA A 486 4.50 -8.68 -20.30
N THR A 487 5.58 -7.89 -20.21
CA THR A 487 6.77 -8.24 -19.42
C THR A 487 6.51 -8.32 -17.91
N GLY A 488 5.50 -7.57 -17.41
CA GLY A 488 5.15 -7.53 -15.99
C GLY A 488 6.18 -6.80 -15.10
N VAL A 489 5.76 -6.46 -13.88
CA VAL A 489 6.62 -5.79 -12.90
C VAL A 489 7.25 -6.84 -11.99
N GLU A 490 8.56 -7.08 -12.14
CA GLU A 490 9.31 -7.95 -11.25
C GLU A 490 9.67 -7.20 -9.96
N ARG A 491 9.54 -7.88 -8.82
CA ARG A 491 9.80 -7.32 -7.48
C ARG A 491 10.80 -8.14 -6.67
N ASP A 492 11.07 -9.39 -7.06
CA ASP A 492 12.05 -10.21 -6.36
C ASP A 492 13.49 -9.71 -6.63
N ARG A 493 14.18 -9.34 -5.54
CA ARG A 493 15.57 -8.86 -5.57
C ARG A 493 16.55 -9.94 -6.01
N VAL A 494 16.25 -11.23 -5.82
CA VAL A 494 17.11 -12.33 -6.27
C VAL A 494 17.01 -12.45 -7.80
N LYS A 495 15.79 -12.50 -8.33
CA LYS A 495 15.52 -12.54 -9.76
C LYS A 495 15.98 -11.28 -10.52
N ILE A 496 15.82 -10.09 -9.95
CA ILE A 496 16.37 -8.84 -10.54
C ILE A 496 17.91 -8.90 -10.64
N LYS A 497 18.60 -9.51 -9.67
CA LYS A 497 20.08 -9.65 -9.73
C LYS A 497 20.56 -10.66 -10.77
N SER A 498 19.74 -11.62 -11.18
CA SER A 498 20.07 -12.60 -12.22
C SER A 498 19.55 -12.24 -13.62
N MET A 499 18.79 -11.15 -13.76
CA MET A 499 18.33 -10.64 -15.05
C MET A 499 19.49 -10.14 -15.93
N THR A 500 19.37 -10.39 -17.23
CA THR A 500 20.26 -9.84 -18.25
C THR A 500 20.04 -8.33 -18.45
N VAL A 501 21.02 -7.62 -19.01
CA VAL A 501 20.92 -6.16 -19.25
C VAL A 501 19.67 -5.77 -20.08
N PRO A 502 19.27 -6.50 -21.14
CA PRO A 502 18.00 -6.22 -21.84
C PRO A 502 16.76 -6.37 -20.95
N GLN A 503 16.71 -7.40 -20.09
CA GLN A 503 15.61 -7.60 -19.14
C GLN A 503 15.55 -6.51 -18.08
N LEU A 504 16.71 -6.07 -17.57
CA LEU A 504 16.81 -4.94 -16.64
C LEU A 504 16.36 -3.62 -17.28
N LYS A 505 16.71 -3.40 -18.56
CA LYS A 505 16.25 -2.22 -19.33
C LYS A 505 14.74 -2.26 -19.57
N ALA A 506 14.18 -3.43 -19.89
CA ALA A 506 12.74 -3.61 -20.01
C ALA A 506 12.02 -3.33 -18.68
N GLN A 507 12.52 -3.86 -17.55
CA GLN A 507 11.99 -3.54 -16.22
C GLN A 507 12.07 -2.03 -15.92
N TYR A 508 13.22 -1.38 -16.17
CA TYR A 508 13.36 0.08 -16.00
C TYR A 508 12.31 0.87 -16.83
N ASP A 509 12.11 0.49 -18.09
CA ASP A 509 11.12 1.11 -18.97
C ASP A 509 9.67 0.86 -18.46
N VAL A 510 9.35 -0.33 -17.95
CA VAL A 510 8.07 -0.62 -17.28
C VAL A 510 7.85 0.31 -16.08
N TYR A 511 8.84 0.45 -15.20
CA TYR A 511 8.74 1.33 -14.04
C TYR A 511 8.61 2.82 -14.43
N LYS A 512 9.30 3.26 -15.49
CA LYS A 512 9.30 4.66 -15.97
C LYS A 512 8.02 5.05 -16.72
N LEU A 513 7.51 4.17 -17.59
CA LEU A 513 6.41 4.45 -18.52
C LEU A 513 5.04 3.99 -17.98
N ILE A 514 4.96 2.78 -17.44
CA ILE A 514 3.70 2.16 -16.98
C ILE A 514 3.44 2.50 -15.51
N VAL A 515 4.37 2.14 -14.61
CA VAL A 515 4.22 2.41 -13.16
C VAL A 515 4.35 3.92 -12.87
N LYS A 516 5.07 4.64 -13.73
CA LYS A 516 5.35 6.08 -13.61
C LYS A 516 6.02 6.42 -12.28
N ASP A 517 6.93 5.56 -11.82
CA ASP A 517 7.63 5.72 -10.54
C ASP A 517 8.39 7.06 -10.51
N ASP A 518 8.02 7.86 -9.52
CA ASP A 518 8.44 9.25 -9.34
C ASP A 518 9.91 9.39 -8.93
N ILE A 519 10.53 8.31 -8.43
CA ILE A 519 11.97 8.23 -8.13
C ILE A 519 12.71 7.94 -9.44
N ILE A 520 12.27 6.90 -10.17
CA ILE A 520 12.89 6.42 -11.42
C ILE A 520 12.77 7.45 -12.55
N ARG A 521 11.68 8.23 -12.58
CA ARG A 521 11.52 9.37 -13.50
C ARG A 521 12.50 10.53 -13.21
N LYS A 522 12.91 10.71 -11.95
CA LYS A 522 13.86 11.78 -11.56
C LYS A 522 15.32 11.35 -11.70
N THR A 523 15.63 10.06 -11.59
CA THR A 523 16.94 9.51 -11.95
C THR A 523 17.06 9.31 -13.47
N THR A 524 17.25 10.42 -14.19
CA THR A 524 17.84 10.40 -15.53
C THR A 524 19.19 9.67 -15.46
N LEU A 525 19.47 8.73 -16.37
CA LEU A 525 20.72 7.92 -16.36
C LEU A 525 22.02 8.75 -16.24
N VAL A 526 21.99 10.01 -16.71
CA VAL A 526 23.06 11.02 -16.59
C VAL A 526 23.46 11.33 -15.13
N SER A 527 22.57 11.09 -14.15
CA SER A 527 22.86 11.31 -12.73
C SER A 527 23.59 10.15 -12.04
N ILE A 528 23.76 9.01 -12.73
CA ILE A 528 24.64 7.95 -12.26
C ILE A 528 26.07 8.38 -12.65
N PRO A 529 26.95 8.70 -11.69
CA PRO A 529 28.34 9.01 -12.04
C PRO A 529 28.90 7.78 -12.78
N PRO A 530 29.60 7.96 -13.92
CA PRO A 530 30.20 6.84 -14.62
C PRO A 530 31.06 6.05 -13.64
N PRO A 531 31.04 4.69 -13.68
CA PRO A 531 31.83 3.89 -12.76
C PRO A 531 33.26 4.42 -12.79
N PRO A 532 33.90 4.63 -11.62
CA PRO A 532 35.21 5.25 -11.55
C PRO A 532 36.10 4.48 -12.51
N ARG A 533 36.59 5.16 -13.57
CA ARG A 533 37.36 4.51 -14.63
C ARG A 533 38.43 3.70 -13.91
N GLN A 534 38.29 2.37 -13.96
CA GLN A 534 39.35 1.50 -13.45
C GLN A 534 40.59 1.97 -14.19
N VAL A 535 41.54 2.51 -13.43
CA VAL A 535 42.79 2.97 -13.98
C VAL A 535 43.34 1.73 -14.65
N ARG A 536 43.33 1.71 -15.99
CA ARG A 536 44.09 0.73 -16.74
C ARG A 536 45.51 0.99 -16.33
N CYS A 537 45.99 0.23 -15.35
CA CYS A 537 47.40 0.08 -15.08
C CYS A 537 48.01 -0.25 -16.44
N SER A 538 48.79 0.69 -16.95
CA SER A 538 49.53 0.54 -18.19
C SER A 538 50.47 -0.64 -18.00
N PHE A 539 50.01 -1.84 -18.36
CA PHE A 539 50.89 -2.98 -18.53
C PHE A 539 51.95 -2.55 -19.54
N GLY A 540 53.17 -2.47 -19.04
CA GLY A 540 54.25 -1.79 -19.73
C GLY A 540 54.55 -2.42 -21.08
N SER A 541 54.98 -1.60 -22.02
CA SER A 541 55.56 -2.02 -23.28
C SER A 541 56.67 -3.05 -23.04
N ILE A 542 56.43 -4.30 -23.43
CA ILE A 542 57.45 -5.34 -23.62
C ILE A 542 57.26 -5.89 -25.02
N GLY A 543 58.36 -6.09 -25.75
CA GLY A 543 58.33 -6.88 -26.99
C GLY A 543 58.27 -6.08 -28.30
N SER A 544 59.19 -5.14 -28.50
CA SER A 544 59.58 -4.77 -29.86
C SER A 544 60.37 -5.93 -30.49
N ILE A 545 59.70 -6.78 -31.26
CA ILE A 545 60.36 -7.70 -32.20
C ILE A 545 59.74 -7.50 -33.58
N ARG A 546 60.58 -7.10 -34.54
CA ARG A 546 60.27 -7.21 -35.97
C ARG A 546 60.40 -8.67 -36.36
N SER A 547 59.41 -9.21 -37.08
CA SER A 547 59.74 -10.08 -38.20
C SER A 547 58.93 -9.64 -39.41
N ILE A 548 59.64 -9.55 -40.53
CA ILE A 548 59.05 -9.60 -41.85
C ILE A 548 58.60 -11.05 -42.05
N ASP A 549 57.45 -11.26 -42.68
CA ASP A 549 57.35 -12.22 -43.78
C ASP A 549 56.12 -11.96 -44.63
N SER A 550 56.37 -11.92 -45.94
CA SER A 550 55.37 -11.90 -47.00
C SER A 550 54.85 -13.32 -47.24
N PHE A 551 53.54 -13.51 -47.38
CA PHE A 551 53.04 -14.55 -48.26
C PHE A 551 51.73 -14.16 -48.94
N ALA A 552 51.48 -14.77 -50.10
CA ALA A 552 50.56 -14.27 -51.11
C ALA A 552 49.11 -14.76 -50.99
N ALA A 553 48.23 -14.00 -51.64
CA ALA A 553 47.05 -14.43 -52.39
C ALA A 553 46.34 -15.76 -52.01
N ALA A 554 45.10 -15.63 -51.55
CA ALA A 554 44.00 -16.47 -52.01
C ALA A 554 42.73 -15.61 -52.05
N GLY A 555 42.03 -15.61 -53.18
CA GLY A 555 40.76 -14.90 -53.33
C GLY A 555 39.61 -15.67 -52.70
N ALA A 556 38.61 -14.94 -52.22
CA ALA A 556 37.27 -15.46 -51.99
C ALA A 556 36.29 -14.31 -52.27
N ASP A 557 35.61 -14.39 -53.41
CA ASP A 557 34.45 -13.55 -53.68
C ASP A 557 33.39 -13.88 -52.63
N VAL A 558 33.07 -12.91 -51.78
CA VAL A 558 31.93 -12.95 -50.89
C VAL A 558 31.03 -11.78 -51.28
N GLU A 559 29.82 -12.12 -51.72
CA GLU A 559 28.82 -11.15 -52.15
C GLU A 559 28.59 -10.10 -51.06
N MET A 560 28.90 -8.85 -51.40
CA MET A 560 28.49 -7.69 -50.60
C MET A 560 26.97 -7.52 -50.76
N GLY A 561 26.21 -8.23 -49.94
CA GLY A 561 24.80 -7.91 -49.74
C GLY A 561 24.68 -6.50 -49.20
N ASP A 562 23.95 -5.64 -49.93
CA ASP A 562 23.71 -4.25 -49.57
C ASP A 562 22.91 -4.14 -48.26
N VAL A 563 23.62 -4.15 -47.13
CA VAL A 563 23.06 -3.79 -45.84
C VAL A 563 22.98 -2.26 -45.79
N GLU A 564 21.81 -1.72 -46.14
CA GLU A 564 21.46 -0.32 -45.93
C GLU A 564 21.69 0.07 -44.46
N LYS A 565 22.79 0.76 -44.21
CA LYS A 565 23.06 1.40 -42.92
C LYS A 565 22.26 2.69 -42.80
N ASP A 566 20.98 2.54 -42.49
CA ASP A 566 20.13 3.64 -42.01
C ASP A 566 20.48 4.03 -40.55
N GLU A 567 21.74 4.45 -40.34
CA GLU A 567 22.19 5.10 -39.09
C GLU A 567 21.84 6.61 -39.12
N LEU A 568 20.55 6.93 -39.25
CA LEU A 568 20.03 8.26 -38.96
C LEU A 568 19.71 8.37 -37.46
N SER A 569 20.75 8.48 -36.64
CA SER A 569 20.62 8.91 -35.25
C SER A 569 20.31 10.41 -35.19
N GLY A 570 19.07 10.77 -35.55
CA GLY A 570 18.54 12.10 -35.25
C GLY A 570 18.35 12.24 -33.74
N GLU A 571 19.11 13.14 -33.13
CA GLU A 571 18.83 13.58 -31.75
C GLU A 571 17.53 14.41 -31.79
N GLU A 572 16.42 13.80 -31.38
CA GLU A 572 15.13 14.50 -31.21
C GLU A 572 15.26 15.52 -30.07
N GLU A 573 15.27 16.81 -30.40
CA GLU A 573 14.90 17.86 -29.45
C GLU A 573 13.37 17.91 -29.36
N ASP A 574 12.82 17.58 -28.19
CA ASP A 574 11.38 17.54 -27.91
C ASP A 574 10.75 18.95 -28.00
N GLU A 575 10.30 19.39 -29.19
CA GLU A 575 9.43 20.57 -29.36
C GLU A 575 7.95 20.28 -28.97
N GLU A 576 7.71 19.73 -27.78
CA GLU A 576 6.37 19.65 -27.16
C GLU A 576 6.16 20.80 -26.15
N LEU A 577 6.01 22.05 -26.64
CA LEU A 577 5.50 23.14 -25.79
C LEU A 577 4.82 24.34 -26.52
N TYR A 578 3.96 24.10 -27.50
CA TYR A 578 2.98 25.11 -27.93
C TYR A 578 1.69 24.48 -28.49
N HIS A 579 0.74 24.19 -27.60
CA HIS A 579 -0.70 24.18 -27.89
C HIS A 579 -1.52 24.36 -26.61
#